data_AF-A0A7R9R4H8-F1
#
_entry.id   AF-A0A7R9R4H8-F1
#
_cell.length_a   1.000
_cell.length_b   1.000
_cell.length_c   1.000
_cell.angle_alpha   90.00
_cell.angle_beta   90.00
_cell.angle_gamma   90.00
#
_symmetry.space_group_name_H-M   'P 1'
#
loop_
_entity.id
_entity.type
_entity.pdbx_description
1 polymer ?
#
loop_
_entity_poly.entity_id
_entity_poly.type
_entity_poly.pdbx_seq_one_letter_code
_entity_poly.pdbx_strand_id
1 'polypeptide(L)'
;MIEQRTITMRKLSRYKGVVVGSIVISVSFFALPYWVFGLDKVTPIFTAIGGLLFSIPIKYLWYIFKQPVLKIKEEVEEKSIPIKQKTYGLIIEKTGNWEYSANRIVVENIGRSAAKNCKGWIVIGESKERVCWTIPTERPNATISVKDEERLNFCAYYKKGPKTYEAITKGGIQKNVPQRFASDENTIQFDIEDAGIKSLDDQEQCEVLITSDNAEPVKAEVMFEKDKIRIVNG
;
A
#
# COMPACT_ATOMS: atom_id res chain seq x y z
N MET A 1 -3.18 20.84 3.89
CA MET A 1 -4.56 21.22 3.47
C MET A 1 -4.68 21.44 1.95
N ILE A 2 -3.69 22.07 1.30
CA ILE A 2 -3.68 22.28 -0.16
C ILE A 2 -3.60 20.94 -0.92
N GLU A 3 -2.74 20.03 -0.48
CA GLU A 3 -2.53 18.71 -1.13
C GLU A 3 -3.79 17.83 -1.13
N GLN A 4 -4.53 17.78 -0.01
CA GLN A 4 -5.83 17.10 0.07
C GLN A 4 -6.88 17.69 -0.88
N ARG A 5 -6.89 19.01 -1.09
CA ARG A 5 -7.80 19.65 -2.06
C ARG A 5 -7.47 19.21 -3.48
N THR A 6 -6.18 19.14 -3.83
CA THR A 6 -5.73 18.70 -5.15
C THR A 6 -6.12 17.24 -5.43
N ILE A 7 -5.97 16.35 -4.44
CA ILE A 7 -6.36 14.94 -4.56
C ILE A 7 -7.88 14.79 -4.69
N THR A 8 -8.65 15.52 -3.88
CA THR A 8 -10.12 15.49 -3.94
C THR A 8 -10.62 16.02 -5.30
N MET A 9 -9.98 17.06 -5.85
CA MET A 9 -10.29 17.62 -7.17
C MET A 9 -9.96 16.64 -8.31
N ARG A 10 -8.85 15.88 -8.23
CA ARG A 10 -8.53 14.80 -9.20
C ARG A 10 -9.54 13.65 -9.13
N LYS A 11 -9.99 13.28 -7.94
CA LYS A 11 -11.04 12.25 -7.77
C LYS A 11 -12.39 12.73 -8.30
N LEU A 12 -12.78 13.96 -7.99
CA LEU A 12 -13.96 14.60 -8.56
C LEU A 12 -13.88 14.66 -10.08
N SER A 13 -12.71 14.89 -10.69
CA SER A 13 -12.59 14.90 -12.16
C SER A 13 -12.89 13.57 -12.82
N ARG A 14 -12.57 12.43 -12.18
CA ARG A 14 -12.96 11.10 -12.68
C ARG A 14 -14.48 10.91 -12.68
N TYR A 15 -15.19 11.57 -11.78
CA TYR A 15 -16.64 11.42 -11.61
C TYR A 15 -17.45 12.64 -12.04
N LYS A 16 -16.81 13.63 -12.67
CA LYS A 16 -17.46 14.85 -13.19
C LYS A 16 -18.66 14.51 -14.05
N GLY A 17 -18.56 13.53 -14.95
CA GLY A 17 -19.67 13.13 -15.82
C GLY A 17 -20.89 12.60 -15.06
N VAL A 18 -20.68 11.76 -14.04
CA VAL A 18 -21.75 11.18 -13.23
C VAL A 18 -22.39 12.23 -12.32
N VAL A 19 -21.57 13.08 -11.68
CA VAL A 19 -22.05 14.15 -10.80
C VAL A 19 -22.78 15.23 -11.59
N VAL A 20 -22.21 15.69 -12.71
CA VAL A 20 -22.86 16.68 -13.59
C VAL A 20 -24.13 16.09 -14.19
N GLY A 21 -24.10 14.84 -14.68
CA GLY A 21 -25.28 14.16 -15.21
C GLY A 21 -26.40 14.03 -14.19
N SER A 22 -26.10 13.63 -12.96
CA SER A 22 -27.10 13.52 -11.89
C SER A 22 -27.64 14.87 -11.43
N ILE A 23 -26.83 15.93 -11.39
CA ILE A 23 -27.29 17.31 -11.15
C ILE A 23 -28.21 17.77 -12.28
N VAL A 24 -27.82 17.58 -13.55
CA VAL A 24 -28.63 17.97 -14.72
C VAL A 24 -29.96 17.24 -14.74
N ILE A 25 -29.98 15.93 -14.47
CA ILE A 25 -31.22 15.14 -14.37
C ILE A 25 -32.09 15.68 -13.22
N SER A 26 -31.52 15.91 -12.03
CA SER A 26 -32.26 16.39 -10.87
C SER A 26 -32.86 17.79 -11.08
N VAL A 27 -32.09 18.71 -11.67
CA VAL A 27 -32.53 20.06 -12.01
C VAL A 27 -33.58 20.02 -13.11
N SER A 28 -33.41 19.18 -14.14
CA SER A 28 -34.40 19.04 -15.21
C SER A 28 -35.73 18.50 -14.67
N PHE A 29 -35.68 17.53 -13.75
CA PHE A 29 -36.87 16.94 -13.15
C PHE A 29 -37.63 17.90 -12.23
N PHE A 30 -36.98 18.93 -11.69
CA PHE A 30 -37.62 19.98 -10.88
C PHE A 30 -38.05 21.19 -11.71
N ALA A 31 -37.18 21.66 -12.62
CA ALA A 31 -37.40 22.87 -13.39
C ALA A 31 -38.43 22.68 -14.50
N LEU A 32 -38.42 21.54 -15.22
CA LEU A 32 -39.39 21.30 -16.30
C LEU A 32 -40.84 21.27 -15.78
N PRO A 33 -41.19 20.50 -14.74
CA PRO A 33 -42.57 20.45 -14.28
C PRO A 33 -43.03 21.80 -13.70
N TYR A 34 -42.14 22.51 -13.03
CA TYR A 34 -42.41 23.86 -12.52
C TYR A 34 -42.72 24.83 -13.67
N TRP A 35 -41.91 24.81 -14.73
CA TRP A 35 -42.03 25.75 -15.85
C TRP A 35 -43.20 25.40 -16.78
N VAL A 36 -43.52 24.11 -16.93
CA VAL A 36 -44.59 23.63 -17.83
C VAL A 36 -45.96 23.65 -17.16
N PHE A 37 -46.07 23.29 -15.87
CA PHE A 37 -47.36 23.09 -15.20
C PHE A 37 -47.71 24.19 -14.18
N GLY A 38 -46.77 25.05 -13.81
CA GLY A 38 -46.94 26.06 -12.77
C GLY A 38 -46.86 25.46 -11.35
N LEU A 39 -46.54 26.33 -10.38
CA LEU A 39 -46.26 25.96 -8.98
C LEU A 39 -47.40 25.18 -8.32
N ASP A 40 -48.63 25.53 -8.67
CA ASP A 40 -49.86 25.01 -8.06
C ASP A 40 -50.19 23.57 -8.48
N LYS A 41 -49.50 23.04 -9.51
CA LYS A 41 -49.71 21.68 -10.06
C LYS A 41 -48.53 20.75 -9.85
N VAL A 42 -47.45 21.20 -9.22
CA VAL A 42 -46.33 20.32 -8.84
C VAL A 42 -46.81 19.42 -7.71
N THR A 43 -47.19 18.19 -8.05
CA THR A 43 -47.71 17.24 -7.07
C THR A 43 -46.62 16.81 -6.08
N PRO A 44 -46.99 16.40 -4.85
CA PRO A 44 -46.04 15.84 -3.86
C PRO A 44 -45.21 14.67 -4.38
N ILE A 45 -45.67 14.00 -5.45
CA ILE A 45 -44.96 12.92 -6.13
C ILE A 45 -43.69 13.46 -6.83
N PHE A 46 -43.77 14.61 -7.51
CA PHE A 46 -42.61 15.20 -8.19
C PHE A 46 -41.54 15.67 -7.20
N THR A 47 -41.96 16.27 -6.07
CA THR A 47 -41.02 16.67 -5.01
C THR A 47 -40.36 15.47 -4.33
N ALA A 48 -41.11 14.38 -4.11
CA ALA A 48 -40.56 13.12 -3.58
C ALA A 48 -39.54 12.47 -4.53
N ILE A 49 -39.86 12.37 -5.83
CA ILE A 49 -38.94 11.82 -6.84
C ILE A 49 -37.69 12.69 -6.97
N GLY A 50 -37.87 14.02 -7.02
CA GLY A 50 -36.77 14.96 -7.09
C GLY A 50 -35.85 14.90 -5.87
N GLY A 51 -36.40 14.78 -4.65
CA GLY A 51 -35.62 14.58 -3.42
C GLY A 51 -34.81 13.29 -3.45
N LEU A 52 -35.37 12.20 -3.97
CA LEU A 52 -34.68 10.92 -4.13
C LEU A 52 -33.52 11.03 -5.15
N LEU A 53 -33.73 11.69 -6.28
CA LEU A 53 -32.69 11.94 -7.29
C LEU A 53 -31.55 12.80 -6.73
N PHE A 54 -31.86 13.78 -5.88
CA PHE A 54 -30.87 14.64 -5.24
C PHE A 54 -30.05 13.93 -4.15
N SER A 55 -30.58 12.85 -3.55
CA SER A 55 -29.85 12.05 -2.57
C SER A 55 -28.64 11.31 -3.16
N ILE A 56 -28.71 10.96 -4.45
CA ILE A 56 -27.66 10.21 -5.17
C ILE A 56 -26.35 11.01 -5.26
N PRO A 57 -26.31 12.24 -5.80
CA PRO A 57 -25.08 13.02 -5.87
C PRO A 57 -24.55 13.41 -4.48
N ILE A 58 -25.43 13.66 -3.50
CA ILE A 58 -25.00 13.93 -2.11
C ILE A 58 -24.31 12.70 -1.51
N LYS A 59 -24.91 11.52 -1.64
CA LYS A 59 -24.31 10.26 -1.18
C LYS A 59 -22.97 10.01 -1.86
N TYR A 60 -22.89 10.32 -3.15
CA TYR A 60 -21.67 10.17 -3.93
C TYR A 60 -20.56 11.13 -3.50
N LEU A 61 -20.90 12.41 -3.31
CA LEU A 61 -19.99 13.43 -2.79
C LEU A 61 -19.50 13.07 -1.40
N TRP A 62 -20.41 12.58 -0.53
CA TRP A 62 -20.07 12.11 0.80
C TRP A 62 -19.12 10.91 0.75
N TYR A 63 -19.35 9.96 -0.16
CA TYR A 63 -18.46 8.82 -0.36
C TYR A 63 -17.06 9.27 -0.76
N ILE A 64 -16.91 10.12 -1.78
CA ILE A 64 -15.60 10.67 -2.19
C ILE A 64 -14.95 11.42 -1.03
N PHE A 65 -15.71 12.28 -0.35
CA PHE A 65 -15.21 13.08 0.76
C PHE A 65 -14.68 12.22 1.92
N LYS A 66 -15.32 11.07 2.17
CA LYS A 66 -14.92 10.15 3.23
C LYS A 66 -13.84 9.16 2.81
N GLN A 67 -13.42 9.11 1.54
CA GLN A 67 -12.43 8.12 1.12
C GLN A 67 -11.10 8.25 1.90
N PRO A 68 -10.43 7.12 2.18
CA PRO A 68 -9.05 7.14 2.62
C PRO A 68 -8.15 7.70 1.51
N VAL A 69 -7.03 8.26 1.92
CA VAL A 69 -6.01 8.78 1.03
C VAL A 69 -4.68 8.33 1.62
N LEU A 70 -4.06 7.36 0.96
CA LEU A 70 -2.73 6.89 1.34
C LEU A 70 -1.68 7.80 0.71
N LYS A 71 -0.55 7.96 1.40
CA LYS A 71 0.63 8.66 0.91
C LYS A 71 1.87 7.89 1.38
N ILE A 72 2.81 7.66 0.47
CA ILE A 72 4.14 7.17 0.84
C ILE A 72 4.95 8.40 1.24
N LYS A 73 5.56 8.37 2.44
CA LYS A 73 6.48 9.43 2.85
C LYS A 73 7.80 9.28 2.10
N GLU A 74 8.44 10.40 1.77
CA GLU A 74 9.75 10.42 1.10
C GLU A 74 10.89 9.94 2.02
N GLU A 75 10.64 9.87 3.32
CA GLU A 75 11.60 9.41 4.32
C GLU A 75 11.58 7.88 4.43
N VAL A 76 12.78 7.30 4.43
CA VAL A 76 13.01 5.88 4.64
C VAL A 76 13.57 5.70 6.04
N GLU A 77 12.89 4.90 6.86
CA GLU A 77 13.38 4.55 8.20
C GLU A 77 14.30 3.33 8.11
N GLU A 78 15.33 3.31 8.96
CA GLU A 78 16.26 2.19 9.07
C GLU A 78 16.08 1.49 10.42
N LYS A 79 15.99 0.15 10.43
CA LYS A 79 15.96 -0.63 11.66
C LYS A 79 16.89 -1.84 11.60
N SER A 80 17.76 -1.96 12.58
CA SER A 80 18.55 -3.17 12.78
C SER A 80 17.67 -4.35 13.24
N ILE A 81 17.77 -5.47 12.54
CA ILE A 81 17.08 -6.72 12.82
C ILE A 81 18.14 -7.77 13.15
N PRO A 82 18.18 -8.28 14.40
CA PRO A 82 18.98 -9.45 14.72
C PRO A 82 18.28 -10.70 14.17
N ILE A 83 19.00 -11.48 13.37
CA ILE A 83 18.52 -12.74 12.83
C ILE A 83 19.25 -13.87 13.55
N LYS A 84 18.46 -14.76 14.16
CA LYS A 84 18.95 -15.99 14.79
C LYS A 84 18.76 -17.15 13.84
N GLN A 85 19.81 -17.96 13.62
CA GLN A 85 19.66 -19.22 12.89
C GLN A 85 18.76 -20.18 13.69
N LYS A 86 17.85 -20.85 13.00
CA LYS A 86 17.38 -22.16 13.43
C LYS A 86 17.74 -23.14 12.33
N THR A 87 18.42 -24.22 12.70
CA THR A 87 18.72 -25.33 11.79
C THR A 87 17.96 -26.53 12.29
N TYR A 88 17.08 -27.09 11.46
CA TYR A 88 16.45 -28.38 11.74
C TYR A 88 17.24 -29.48 11.01
N GLY A 89 18.08 -30.22 11.75
CA GLY A 89 18.86 -31.34 11.19
C GLY A 89 20.12 -31.71 11.98
N LEU A 90 20.78 -32.81 11.57
CA LEU A 90 21.91 -33.48 12.23
C LEU A 90 23.26 -32.73 12.14
N ILE A 91 23.25 -31.44 11.78
CA ILE A 91 24.45 -30.66 11.49
C ILE A 91 24.68 -29.64 12.61
N ILE A 92 25.88 -29.74 13.18
CA ILE A 92 26.46 -28.94 14.27
C ILE A 92 25.96 -27.48 14.24
N GLU A 93 25.35 -27.04 15.34
CA GLU A 93 25.03 -25.65 15.63
C GLU A 93 26.27 -24.77 15.46
N LYS A 94 26.35 -24.04 14.34
CA LYS A 94 27.02 -22.74 14.34
C LYS A 94 25.93 -21.69 14.40
N THR A 95 25.51 -21.34 15.61
CA THR A 95 24.65 -20.17 15.84
C THR A 95 25.43 -18.91 15.43
N GLY A 96 25.24 -18.47 14.19
CA GLY A 96 25.62 -17.12 13.76
C GLY A 96 24.58 -16.13 14.23
N ASN A 97 24.99 -15.09 14.96
CA ASN A 97 24.16 -13.90 15.10
C ASN A 97 24.42 -13.02 13.87
N TRP A 98 23.44 -12.96 12.96
CA TRP A 98 23.45 -12.02 11.87
C TRP A 98 22.74 -10.74 12.28
N GLU A 99 23.26 -9.62 11.80
CA GLU A 99 22.63 -8.32 11.90
C GLU A 99 22.34 -7.83 10.48
N TYR A 100 21.08 -7.55 10.22
CA TYR A 100 20.62 -6.92 8.99
C TYR A 100 20.04 -5.55 9.29
N SER A 101 20.13 -4.64 8.34
CA SER A 101 19.46 -3.36 8.41
C SER A 101 18.28 -3.32 7.46
N ALA A 102 17.07 -3.28 8.01
CA ALA A 102 15.84 -3.20 7.25
C ALA A 102 15.49 -1.75 6.93
N ASN A 103 15.37 -1.46 5.64
CA ASN A 103 14.82 -0.23 5.12
C ASN A 103 13.29 -0.32 5.12
N ARG A 104 12.67 0.71 5.69
CA ARG A 104 11.24 0.79 5.92
C ARG A 104 10.66 1.98 5.19
N ILE A 105 9.62 1.70 4.44
CA ILE A 105 8.84 2.73 3.76
C ILE A 105 7.66 3.06 4.64
N VAL A 106 7.52 4.35 4.97
CA VAL A 106 6.43 4.82 5.83
C VAL A 106 5.24 5.21 4.97
N VAL A 107 4.06 4.73 5.36
CA VAL A 107 2.81 4.89 4.65
C VAL A 107 1.83 5.55 5.58
N GLU A 108 1.41 6.77 5.23
CA GLU A 108 0.48 7.56 6.02
C GLU A 108 -0.90 7.54 5.38
N ASN A 109 -1.95 7.47 6.20
CA ASN A 109 -3.30 7.76 5.74
C ASN A 109 -3.70 9.20 6.10
N ILE A 110 -3.54 10.09 5.12
CA ILE A 110 -3.95 11.49 5.19
C ILE A 110 -5.46 11.67 4.87
N GLY A 111 -6.24 10.60 4.74
CA GLY A 111 -7.65 10.63 4.39
C GLY A 111 -8.59 10.99 5.54
N ARG A 112 -9.88 10.70 5.36
CA ARG A 112 -10.94 10.93 6.38
C ARG A 112 -11.60 9.65 6.91
N SER A 113 -11.21 8.50 6.38
CA SER A 113 -11.56 7.18 6.88
C SER A 113 -10.34 6.27 6.89
N ALA A 114 -10.41 5.17 7.62
CA ALA A 114 -9.36 4.15 7.60
C ALA A 114 -9.23 3.51 6.20
N ALA A 115 -7.99 3.23 5.80
CA ALA A 115 -7.68 2.42 4.62
C ALA A 115 -7.62 0.96 5.07
N LYS A 116 -8.49 0.12 4.52
CA LYS A 116 -8.67 -1.26 4.97
C LYS A 116 -7.86 -2.22 4.12
N ASN A 117 -7.42 -3.31 4.74
CA ASN A 117 -6.79 -4.44 4.05
C ASN A 117 -5.61 -4.04 3.15
N CYS A 118 -4.78 -3.15 3.66
CA CYS A 118 -3.63 -2.60 2.93
C CYS A 118 -2.58 -3.69 2.73
N LYS A 119 -2.08 -3.82 1.50
CA LYS A 119 -1.05 -4.78 1.09
C LYS A 119 0.08 -4.03 0.41
N GLY A 120 1.31 -4.32 0.83
CA GLY A 120 2.52 -3.84 0.17
C GLY A 120 3.03 -4.84 -0.86
N TRP A 121 3.57 -4.31 -1.95
CA TRP A 121 4.11 -5.08 -3.04
C TRP A 121 5.39 -4.45 -3.56
N ILE A 122 6.33 -5.29 -3.99
CA ILE A 122 7.47 -4.92 -4.82
C ILE A 122 7.15 -5.33 -6.25
N VAL A 123 7.36 -4.43 -7.19
CA VAL A 123 7.17 -4.66 -8.63
C VAL A 123 8.53 -4.49 -9.33
N ILE A 124 8.97 -5.55 -10.02
CA ILE A 124 10.22 -5.60 -10.78
C ILE A 124 9.89 -6.13 -12.19
N GLY A 125 9.93 -5.24 -13.19
CA GLY A 125 9.48 -5.57 -14.54
C GLY A 125 8.02 -6.04 -14.52
N GLU A 126 7.78 -7.28 -14.98
CA GLU A 126 6.45 -7.91 -14.98
C GLU A 126 6.15 -8.71 -13.69
N SER A 127 7.15 -8.89 -12.82
CA SER A 127 7.01 -9.63 -11.57
C SER A 127 6.47 -8.73 -10.46
N LYS A 128 5.51 -9.24 -9.69
CA LYS A 128 4.94 -8.57 -8.53
C LYS A 128 4.93 -9.50 -7.33
N GLU A 129 5.57 -9.08 -6.26
CA GLU A 129 5.75 -9.87 -5.06
C GLU A 129 5.28 -9.12 -3.82
N ARG A 130 4.76 -9.88 -2.87
CA ARG A 130 4.15 -9.32 -1.67
C ARG A 130 5.21 -9.13 -0.58
N VAL A 131 5.15 -7.99 0.09
CA VAL A 131 6.03 -7.68 1.23
C VAL A 131 5.24 -7.37 2.49
N CYS A 132 5.91 -7.53 3.64
CA CYS A 132 5.28 -7.40 4.94
C CYS A 132 5.36 -6.02 5.57
N TRP A 133 4.33 -5.72 6.36
CA TRP A 133 4.30 -4.60 7.27
C TRP A 133 5.25 -4.88 8.44
N THR A 134 6.06 -3.88 8.80
CA THR A 134 7.00 -3.63 9.93
C THR A 134 7.66 -4.81 10.66
N ILE A 135 6.96 -5.91 10.88
CA ILE A 135 7.41 -7.13 11.55
C ILE A 135 6.72 -8.31 10.86
N PRO A 136 7.43 -9.36 10.39
CA PRO A 136 6.73 -10.46 9.72
C PRO A 136 5.86 -11.34 10.64
N THR A 137 5.92 -11.17 11.97
CA THR A 137 4.90 -11.72 12.90
C THR A 137 3.62 -10.87 12.96
N GLU A 138 3.62 -9.69 12.36
CA GLU A 138 2.44 -8.85 12.21
C GLU A 138 1.68 -9.19 10.92
N ARG A 139 0.49 -8.63 10.82
CA ARG A 139 -0.57 -9.10 9.93
C ARG A 139 -0.18 -8.94 8.45
N PRO A 140 -0.52 -9.90 7.57
CA PRO A 140 -0.35 -9.78 6.11
C PRO A 140 -1.02 -8.52 5.53
N ASN A 141 -2.09 -8.09 6.19
CA ASN A 141 -2.89 -6.95 5.80
C ASN A 141 -2.92 -5.95 6.95
N ALA A 142 -2.62 -4.68 6.66
CA ALA A 142 -2.73 -3.60 7.63
C ALA A 142 -4.04 -2.82 7.43
N THR A 143 -4.58 -2.24 8.50
CA THR A 143 -5.60 -1.19 8.37
C THR A 143 -4.98 0.10 8.86
N ILE A 144 -4.75 1.04 7.95
CA ILE A 144 -4.10 2.30 8.27
C ILE A 144 -5.17 3.27 8.75
N SER A 145 -5.18 3.56 10.04
CA SER A 145 -6.11 4.49 10.69
C SER A 145 -5.93 5.92 10.18
N VAL A 146 -6.93 6.78 10.40
CA VAL A 146 -6.87 8.18 9.94
C VAL A 146 -5.78 8.92 10.70
N LYS A 147 -4.86 9.58 9.97
CA LYS A 147 -3.67 10.28 10.50
C LYS A 147 -2.70 9.35 11.24
N ASP A 148 -2.73 8.07 10.90
CA ASP A 148 -1.81 7.07 11.42
C ASP A 148 -0.83 6.64 10.32
N GLU A 149 0.25 6.00 10.75
CA GLU A 149 1.36 5.61 9.90
C GLU A 149 1.73 4.15 10.12
N GLU A 150 1.83 3.42 9.02
CA GLU A 150 2.30 2.04 9.01
C GLU A 150 3.62 1.95 8.26
N ARG A 151 4.50 1.03 8.67
CA ARG A 151 5.80 0.85 8.02
C ARG A 151 5.79 -0.44 7.20
N LEU A 152 6.35 -0.39 6.01
CA LEU A 152 6.54 -1.55 5.16
C LEU A 152 8.01 -1.93 5.17
N ASN A 153 8.35 -3.14 5.62
CA ASN A 153 9.73 -3.63 5.52
C ASN A 153 9.99 -3.96 4.06
N PHE A 154 10.71 -3.08 3.39
CA PHE A 154 10.91 -3.19 1.95
C PHE A 154 12.07 -4.11 1.61
N CYS A 155 13.24 -3.84 2.20
CA CYS A 155 14.46 -4.56 1.92
C CYS A 155 15.35 -4.59 3.17
N ALA A 156 16.10 -5.68 3.36
CA ALA A 156 17.09 -5.81 4.40
C ALA A 156 18.49 -5.97 3.79
N TYR A 157 19.45 -5.22 4.34
CA TYR A 157 20.87 -5.21 3.93
C TYR A 157 21.73 -5.89 4.98
N TYR A 158 22.62 -6.76 4.55
CA TYR A 158 23.55 -7.42 5.46
C TYR A 158 24.50 -6.40 6.10
N LYS A 159 24.59 -6.41 7.43
CA LYS A 159 25.43 -5.50 8.20
C LYS A 159 26.59 -6.21 8.89
N LYS A 160 26.32 -7.33 9.57
CA LYS A 160 27.34 -8.08 10.33
C LYS A 160 26.96 -9.55 10.48
N GLY A 161 27.95 -10.44 10.58
CA GLY A 161 27.76 -11.86 10.89
C GLY A 161 28.71 -12.76 10.08
N PRO A 162 28.49 -14.08 10.07
CA PRO A 162 29.17 -14.99 9.13
C PRO A 162 28.89 -14.60 7.67
N LYS A 163 29.93 -14.54 6.83
CA LYS A 163 29.83 -14.23 5.38
C LYS A 163 29.38 -15.41 4.52
N THR A 164 29.51 -16.61 5.07
CA THR A 164 29.18 -17.88 4.42
C THR A 164 28.37 -18.71 5.39
N TYR A 165 27.34 -19.37 4.88
CA TYR A 165 26.63 -20.46 5.56
C TYR A 165 26.57 -21.63 4.59
N GLU A 166 26.76 -22.85 5.10
CA GLU A 166 26.56 -24.05 4.29
C GLU A 166 25.16 -24.56 4.58
N ALA A 167 24.27 -24.33 3.62
CA ALA A 167 22.89 -24.70 3.68
C ALA A 167 22.62 -25.76 2.60
N ILE A 168 22.32 -26.99 3.03
CA ILE A 168 21.87 -28.04 2.12
C ILE A 168 20.40 -27.75 1.83
N THR A 169 20.11 -27.10 0.70
CA THR A 169 18.74 -26.94 0.20
C THR A 169 18.41 -28.11 -0.75
N LYS A 170 17.13 -28.33 -1.05
CA LYS A 170 16.70 -29.30 -2.08
C LYS A 170 17.28 -29.03 -3.48
N GLY A 171 17.82 -27.83 -3.71
CA GLY A 171 18.47 -27.41 -4.95
C GLY A 171 20.01 -27.42 -4.93
N GLY A 172 20.64 -27.81 -3.81
CA GLY A 172 22.10 -27.87 -3.66
C GLY A 172 22.63 -27.11 -2.45
N ILE A 173 23.96 -26.97 -2.37
CA ILE A 173 24.63 -26.23 -1.28
C ILE A 173 24.59 -24.74 -1.62
N GLN A 174 23.77 -23.97 -0.92
CA GLN A 174 23.84 -22.51 -0.97
C GLN A 174 24.96 -22.07 -0.02
N LYS A 175 25.98 -21.38 -0.57
CA LYS A 175 27.20 -20.99 0.16
C LYS A 175 27.24 -19.52 0.56
N ASN A 176 26.40 -18.69 -0.06
CA ASN A 176 26.50 -17.24 0.04
C ASN A 176 25.23 -16.64 0.64
N VAL A 177 25.42 -15.82 1.67
CA VAL A 177 24.39 -15.00 2.28
C VAL A 177 24.02 -13.86 1.31
N PRO A 178 22.74 -13.67 0.93
CA PRO A 178 22.35 -12.55 0.09
C PRO A 178 22.72 -11.25 0.79
N GLN A 179 23.35 -10.33 0.06
CA GLN A 179 23.72 -9.02 0.64
C GLN A 179 22.48 -8.15 0.82
N ARG A 180 21.47 -8.34 -0.03
CA ARG A 180 20.19 -7.63 -0.03
C ARG A 180 19.06 -8.60 -0.33
N PHE A 181 18.00 -8.55 0.47
CA PHE A 181 16.81 -9.36 0.24
C PHE A 181 15.52 -8.63 0.60
N ALA A 182 14.40 -9.07 0.03
CA ALA A 182 13.07 -8.59 0.37
C ALA A 182 12.52 -9.35 1.59
N SER A 183 12.01 -8.64 2.60
CA SER A 183 11.35 -9.29 3.74
C SER A 183 9.94 -9.72 3.34
N ASP A 184 9.71 -11.02 3.29
CA ASP A 184 8.37 -11.59 3.13
C ASP A 184 7.70 -11.90 4.49
N GLU A 185 6.53 -12.54 4.44
CA GLU A 185 5.70 -12.91 5.60
C GLU A 185 6.26 -14.07 6.43
N ASN A 186 7.11 -14.90 5.82
CA ASN A 186 7.49 -16.18 6.40
C ASN A 186 8.93 -16.18 6.96
N THR A 187 9.79 -15.26 6.51
CA THR A 187 11.25 -15.41 6.61
C THR A 187 11.94 -14.65 7.77
N ILE A 188 11.33 -14.49 8.95
CA ILE A 188 12.12 -13.96 10.11
C ILE A 188 13.19 -14.96 10.53
N GLN A 189 12.94 -16.24 10.27
CA GLN A 189 13.93 -17.29 10.39
C GLN A 189 14.45 -17.56 8.98
N PHE A 190 15.77 -17.46 8.80
CA PHE A 190 16.43 -18.06 7.64
C PHE A 190 16.31 -19.58 7.81
N ASP A 191 15.16 -20.13 7.44
CA ASP A 191 15.06 -21.55 7.19
C ASP A 191 15.70 -21.82 5.83
N ILE A 192 16.66 -22.73 5.86
CA ILE A 192 17.47 -23.13 4.71
C ILE A 192 16.61 -23.71 3.58
N GLU A 193 15.38 -24.14 3.88
CA GLU A 193 14.42 -24.65 2.90
C GLU A 193 13.54 -23.58 2.27
N ASP A 194 13.55 -22.33 2.77
CA ASP A 194 12.60 -21.32 2.34
C ASP A 194 13.04 -20.68 1.02
N ALA A 195 12.58 -21.28 -0.09
CA ALA A 195 12.72 -20.77 -1.44
C ALA A 195 12.01 -19.41 -1.67
N GLY A 196 11.39 -18.83 -0.64
CA GLY A 196 10.70 -17.54 -0.67
C GLY A 196 11.62 -16.31 -0.63
N ILE A 197 12.89 -16.46 -0.20
CA ILE A 197 13.80 -15.30 -0.10
C ILE A 197 14.25 -14.86 -1.50
N LYS A 198 13.63 -13.78 -1.99
CA LYS A 198 14.11 -13.12 -3.20
C LYS A 198 15.34 -12.27 -2.91
N SER A 199 16.46 -12.64 -3.52
CA SER A 199 17.63 -11.79 -3.59
C SER A 199 17.33 -10.56 -4.44
N LEU A 200 17.73 -9.39 -3.94
CA LEU A 200 17.68 -8.12 -4.65
C LEU A 200 19.08 -7.67 -5.09
N ASP A 201 20.08 -8.56 -5.00
CA ASP A 201 21.49 -8.23 -5.26
C ASP A 201 21.76 -7.80 -6.70
N ASP A 202 20.94 -8.24 -7.66
CA ASP A 202 21.07 -7.86 -9.08
C ASP A 202 20.14 -6.70 -9.48
N GLN A 203 19.45 -6.08 -8.51
CA GLN A 203 18.48 -5.02 -8.77
C GLN A 203 19.06 -3.64 -8.43
N GLU A 204 18.86 -2.69 -9.34
CA GLU A 204 19.23 -1.28 -9.16
C GLU A 204 18.02 -0.41 -8.81
N GLN A 205 16.84 -0.75 -9.33
CA GLN A 205 15.60 0.00 -9.12
C GLN A 205 14.37 -0.91 -9.14
N CYS A 206 13.29 -0.47 -8.50
CA CYS A 206 12.00 -1.17 -8.45
C CYS A 206 10.86 -0.21 -8.07
N GLU A 207 9.61 -0.66 -8.20
CA GLU A 207 8.44 0.10 -7.75
C GLU A 207 7.86 -0.53 -6.48
N VAL A 208 7.54 0.31 -5.50
CA VAL A 208 6.72 -0.05 -4.35
C VAL A 208 5.28 0.25 -4.71
N LEU A 209 4.40 -0.72 -4.52
CA LEU A 209 2.97 -0.56 -4.75
C LEU A 209 2.19 -0.90 -3.49
N ILE A 210 1.32 0.01 -3.06
CA ILE A 210 0.45 -0.17 -1.91
C ILE A 210 -0.98 -0.18 -2.40
N THR A 211 -1.69 -1.26 -2.09
CA THR A 211 -3.09 -1.46 -2.47
C THR A 211 -3.98 -1.53 -1.24
N SER A 212 -5.22 -1.05 -1.32
CA SER A 212 -6.23 -1.15 -0.27
C SER A 212 -7.60 -1.43 -0.88
N ASP A 213 -8.51 -2.04 -0.12
CA ASP A 213 -9.87 -2.34 -0.59
C ASP A 213 -10.70 -1.08 -0.89
N ASN A 214 -10.41 0.04 -0.21
CA ASN A 214 -11.22 1.25 -0.26
C ASN A 214 -10.42 2.53 -0.53
N ALA A 215 -9.12 2.43 -0.83
CA ALA A 215 -8.26 3.54 -1.23
C ALA A 215 -7.75 3.34 -2.65
N GLU A 216 -7.40 4.43 -3.33
CA GLU A 216 -6.65 4.34 -4.58
C GLU A 216 -5.25 3.80 -4.30
N PRO A 217 -4.69 2.96 -5.18
CA PRO A 217 -3.34 2.45 -5.00
C PRO A 217 -2.33 3.59 -5.08
N VAL A 218 -1.30 3.50 -4.25
CA VAL A 218 -0.18 4.45 -4.22
C VAL A 218 1.07 3.72 -4.61
N LYS A 219 1.91 4.37 -5.42
CA LYS A 219 3.15 3.80 -5.91
C LYS A 219 4.29 4.79 -5.81
N ALA A 220 5.48 4.27 -5.59
CA ALA A 220 6.71 5.06 -5.53
C ALA A 220 7.85 4.27 -6.17
N GLU A 221 8.68 4.95 -6.95
CA GLU A 221 9.90 4.37 -7.48
C GLU A 221 11.01 4.42 -6.43
N VAL A 222 11.72 3.30 -6.30
CA VAL A 222 12.78 3.11 -5.31
C VAL A 222 14.05 2.71 -6.03
N MET A 223 15.12 3.45 -5.74
CA MET A 223 16.49 3.10 -6.12
C MET A 223 17.21 2.47 -4.94
N PHE A 224 17.95 1.41 -5.23
CA PHE A 224 18.84 0.80 -4.26
C PHE A 224 20.19 1.53 -4.29
N GLU A 225 20.61 2.04 -3.14
CA GLU A 225 21.97 2.47 -2.88
C GLU A 225 22.71 1.37 -2.10
N LYS A 226 23.98 1.59 -1.76
CA LYS A 226 24.86 0.56 -1.18
C LYS A 226 24.25 -0.21 0.00
N ASP A 227 23.70 0.52 0.97
CA ASP A 227 23.17 0.01 2.23
C ASP A 227 21.80 0.60 2.60
N LYS A 228 21.19 1.35 1.67
CA LYS A 228 19.91 2.03 1.89
C LYS A 228 19.13 2.15 0.60
N ILE A 229 17.84 2.46 0.72
CA ILE A 229 17.02 2.80 -0.45
C ILE A 229 16.70 4.30 -0.48
N ARG A 230 16.43 4.80 -1.68
CA ARG A 230 15.97 6.17 -1.90
C ARG A 230 14.71 6.17 -2.73
N ILE A 231 13.71 6.94 -2.32
CA ILE A 231 12.50 7.19 -3.09
C ILE A 231 12.80 8.26 -4.15
N VAL A 232 12.55 7.95 -5.43
CA VAL A 232 12.90 8.81 -6.57
C VAL A 232 11.76 9.75 -6.94
N ASN A 233 10.53 9.27 -6.81
CA ASN A 233 9.31 10.02 -7.14
C ASN A 233 8.24 9.73 -6.08
N GLY A 234 7.86 10.76 -5.32
CA GLY A 234 6.74 10.77 -4.35
C GLY A 234 5.62 11.69 -4.80
#